data_AF-A0A7S4FY03-F1
#
_entry.id   AF-A0A7S4FY03-F1
#
_cell.length_a   1.000
_cell.length_b   1.000
_cell.length_c   1.000
_cell.angle_alpha   90.00
_cell.angle_beta   90.00
_cell.angle_gamma   90.00
#
_symmetry.space_group_name_H-M   'P 1'
#
loop_
_entity.id
_entity.type
_entity.pdbx_description
1 polymer ?
#
loop_
_entity_poly.entity_id
_entity_poly.type
_entity_poly.pdbx_seq_one_letter_code
_entity_poly.pdbx_strand_id
1 'polypeptide(L)'
;SMEHLERYLIHHNKVEPGWLGRTFVPQIKDIIMELFQGCRDAIQLRYGCFQLLGVDILLTEDLTPILMEVNGSPALHAVSGMLENLKAELMKEVFDLVFWAHNCDGKSDPMSRSPRPVSTAPLRFFELLYDESGEQARAAAAAAAAAAASS
;
A
#
# COMPACT_ATOMS: atom_id res chain seq x y z
N SER A 1 -3.98 -13.95 -13.37
CA SER A 1 -4.41 -12.84 -12.49
C SER A 1 -5.07 -13.42 -11.26
N MET A 2 -5.33 -12.60 -10.23
CA MET A 2 -5.97 -13.05 -8.98
C MET A 2 -7.38 -13.63 -9.20
N GLU A 3 -8.13 -13.08 -10.16
CA GLU A 3 -9.47 -13.58 -10.51
C GLU A 3 -9.41 -14.97 -11.17
N HIS A 4 -8.34 -15.25 -11.92
CA HIS A 4 -8.12 -16.58 -12.48
C HIS A 4 -7.74 -17.59 -11.39
N LEU A 5 -6.95 -17.18 -10.40
CA LEU A 5 -6.63 -18.01 -9.25
C LEU A 5 -7.89 -18.36 -8.45
N GLU A 6 -8.73 -17.37 -8.13
CA GLU A 6 -9.98 -17.62 -7.42
C GLU A 6 -10.90 -18.57 -8.22
N ARG A 7 -11.07 -18.34 -9.53
CA ARG A 7 -11.85 -19.23 -10.39
C ARG A 7 -11.31 -20.66 -10.42
N TYR A 8 -9.99 -20.82 -10.47
CA TYR A 8 -9.34 -22.13 -10.41
C TYR A 8 -9.64 -22.84 -9.08
N LEU A 9 -9.45 -22.16 -7.95
CA LEU A 9 -9.69 -22.74 -6.62
C LEU A 9 -11.17 -23.09 -6.39
N ILE A 10 -12.10 -22.26 -6.89
CA ILE A 10 -13.54 -22.58 -6.86
C ILE A 10 -13.84 -23.82 -7.69
N HIS A 11 -13.31 -23.90 -8.91
CA HIS A 11 -13.53 -25.05 -9.80
C HIS A 11 -13.05 -26.37 -9.18
N HIS A 12 -12.00 -26.31 -8.36
CA HIS A 12 -11.45 -27.45 -7.63
C HIS A 12 -12.05 -27.66 -6.22
N ASN A 13 -13.15 -26.97 -5.88
CA ASN A 13 -13.83 -27.03 -4.58
C ASN A 13 -12.89 -26.75 -3.39
N LYS A 14 -11.91 -25.88 -3.59
CA LYS A 14 -10.95 -25.48 -2.54
C LYS A 14 -11.40 -24.25 -1.78
N VAL A 15 -12.17 -23.37 -2.42
CA VAL A 15 -12.68 -22.13 -1.81
C VAL A 15 -14.08 -21.80 -2.34
N GLU A 16 -14.83 -21.01 -1.58
CA GLU A 16 -16.11 -20.44 -2.01
C GLU A 16 -15.91 -19.13 -2.81
N PRO A 17 -16.89 -18.74 -3.64
CA PRO A 17 -16.88 -17.43 -4.31
C PRO A 17 -16.67 -16.26 -3.34
N GLY A 18 -15.81 -15.33 -3.73
CA GLY A 18 -15.45 -14.15 -2.93
C GLY A 18 -14.35 -14.39 -1.90
N TRP A 19 -13.78 -15.60 -1.82
CA TRP A 19 -12.61 -15.92 -0.98
C TRP A 19 -11.46 -14.92 -1.17
N LEU A 20 -11.21 -14.48 -2.41
CA LEU A 20 -10.13 -13.54 -2.70
C LEU A 20 -10.28 -12.25 -1.89
N GLY A 21 -11.45 -11.62 -1.92
CA GLY A 21 -11.70 -10.35 -1.25
C GLY A 21 -11.97 -10.48 0.25
N ARG A 22 -12.62 -11.57 0.69
CA ARG A 22 -13.04 -11.74 2.09
C ARG A 22 -12.00 -12.42 2.98
N THR A 23 -10.99 -13.07 2.38
CA THR A 23 -10.01 -13.87 3.13
C THR A 23 -8.60 -13.57 2.66
N PHE A 24 -8.29 -13.81 1.39
CA PHE A 24 -6.90 -13.74 0.92
C PHE A 24 -6.32 -12.32 0.97
N VAL A 25 -7.00 -11.34 0.36
CA VAL A 25 -6.54 -9.94 0.34
C VAL A 25 -6.36 -9.36 1.75
N PRO A 26 -7.30 -9.55 2.70
CA PRO A 26 -7.08 -9.17 4.10
C PRO A 26 -5.81 -9.78 4.71
N GLN A 27 -5.56 -11.09 4.53
CA GLN A 27 -4.36 -11.73 5.06
C GLN A 27 -3.07 -11.18 4.44
N ILE A 28 -3.09 -10.83 3.15
CA ILE A 28 -1.94 -10.15 2.51
C ILE A 28 -1.70 -8.78 3.13
N LYS A 29 -2.76 -8.01 3.40
CA LYS A 29 -2.64 -6.69 4.05
C LYS A 29 -2.07 -6.81 5.46
N ASP A 30 -2.49 -7.82 6.22
CA ASP A 30 -1.98 -8.09 7.56
C ASP A 30 -0.47 -8.40 7.50
N ILE A 31 -0.03 -9.26 6.58
CA ILE A 31 1.40 -9.56 6.37
C ILE A 31 2.21 -8.31 6.01
N ILE A 32 1.70 -7.47 5.09
CA ILE A 32 2.37 -6.22 4.69
C ILE A 32 2.46 -5.26 5.89
N MET A 33 1.41 -5.17 6.69
CA MET A 33 1.36 -4.32 7.88
C MET A 33 2.35 -4.79 8.95
N GLU A 34 2.40 -6.09 9.23
CA GLU A 34 3.36 -6.68 10.18
C GLU A 34 4.80 -6.47 9.72
N LEU A 35 5.07 -6.68 8.42
CA LEU A 35 6.37 -6.40 7.82
C LEU A 35 6.78 -4.94 8.03
N PHE A 36 5.88 -4.00 7.70
CA PHE A 36 6.15 -2.57 7.84
C PHE A 36 6.38 -2.18 9.31
N GLN A 37 5.52 -2.64 10.22
CA GLN A 37 5.66 -2.37 11.66
C GLN A 37 6.98 -2.94 12.21
N GLY A 38 7.37 -4.14 11.79
CA GLY A 38 8.60 -4.79 12.23
C GLY A 38 9.89 -4.10 11.78
N CYS A 39 9.85 -3.32 10.69
CA CYS A 39 11.01 -2.57 10.19
C CYS A 39 10.89 -1.05 10.32
N ARG A 40 9.77 -0.53 10.82
CA ARG A 40 9.45 0.91 10.90
C ARG A 40 10.60 1.74 11.44
N ASP A 41 11.15 1.36 12.59
CA ASP A 41 12.21 2.12 13.27
C ASP A 41 13.56 2.07 12.53
N ALA A 42 13.75 1.09 11.65
CA ALA A 42 14.94 0.96 10.81
C ALA A 42 14.83 1.75 9.50
N ILE A 43 13.62 2.18 9.11
CA ILE A 43 13.40 2.95 7.88
C ILE A 43 13.88 4.39 8.07
N GLN A 44 14.92 4.77 7.34
CA GLN A 44 15.37 6.16 7.27
C GLN A 44 14.54 6.92 6.25
N LEU A 45 13.58 7.70 6.74
CA LEU A 45 12.79 8.59 5.90
C LEU A 45 13.65 9.72 5.33
N ARG A 46 13.69 9.82 4.00
CA ARG A 46 14.36 10.91 3.28
C ARG A 46 13.33 11.65 2.45
N TYR A 47 13.30 12.97 2.58
CA TYR A 47 12.37 13.81 1.83
C TYR A 47 12.54 13.60 0.32
N GLY A 48 11.43 13.42 -0.39
CA GLY A 48 11.43 13.15 -1.82
C GLY A 48 11.85 11.73 -2.22
N CYS A 49 12.14 10.84 -1.25
CA CYS A 49 12.38 9.43 -1.52
C CYS A 49 11.12 8.61 -1.29
N PHE A 50 10.86 7.68 -2.20
CA PHE A 50 9.85 6.64 -2.07
C PHE A 50 10.44 5.33 -2.57
N GLN A 51 9.85 4.20 -2.19
CA GLN A 51 10.26 2.89 -2.65
C GLN A 51 9.05 2.04 -3.02
N LEU A 52 9.10 1.41 -4.18
CA LEU A 52 8.16 0.37 -4.59
C LEU A 52 8.78 -0.99 -4.28
N LEU A 53 8.17 -1.74 -3.37
CA LEU A 53 8.61 -3.08 -2.99
C LEU A 53 7.80 -4.14 -3.72
N GLY A 54 8.45 -5.23 -4.13
CA GLY A 54 7.79 -6.47 -4.51
C GLY A 54 7.68 -7.39 -3.30
N VAL A 55 6.52 -7.97 -3.06
CA VAL A 55 6.30 -8.92 -1.96
C VAL A 55 5.91 -10.26 -2.56
N ASP A 56 6.75 -11.26 -2.36
CA ASP A 56 6.51 -12.61 -2.86
C ASP A 56 5.87 -13.46 -1.78
N ILE A 57 4.70 -14.00 -2.11
CA ILE A 57 3.85 -14.77 -1.20
C ILE A 57 3.68 -16.18 -1.75
N LEU A 58 3.89 -17.17 -0.89
CA LEU A 58 3.56 -18.57 -1.17
C LEU A 58 2.27 -18.96 -0.46
N LEU A 59 1.42 -19.73 -1.12
CA LEU A 59 0.23 -20.34 -0.51
C LEU A 59 0.58 -21.74 -0.06
N THR A 60 0.30 -22.06 1.21
CA THR A 60 0.41 -23.41 1.75
C THR A 60 -0.71 -24.32 1.25
N GLU A 61 -0.66 -25.60 1.60
CA GLU A 61 -1.70 -26.60 1.28
C GLU A 61 -3.08 -26.19 1.79
N ASP A 62 -3.13 -25.49 2.92
CA ASP A 62 -4.33 -24.94 3.55
C ASP A 62 -4.70 -23.54 3.03
N LEU A 63 -4.06 -23.09 1.95
CA LEU A 63 -4.25 -21.77 1.34
C LEU A 63 -3.93 -20.60 2.28
N THR A 64 -3.03 -20.80 3.24
CA THR A 64 -2.53 -19.72 4.09
C THR A 64 -1.38 -19.01 3.35
N PRO A 65 -1.44 -17.67 3.21
CA PRO A 65 -0.32 -16.93 2.65
C PRO A 65 0.85 -16.89 3.64
N ILE A 66 2.04 -17.14 3.12
CA ILE A 66 3.30 -16.97 3.86
C ILE A 66 4.24 -16.05 3.06
N LEU A 67 4.87 -15.12 3.77
CA LEU A 67 5.88 -14.23 3.20
C LEU A 67 7.15 -15.02 2.90
N MET A 68 7.61 -14.95 1.65
CA MET A 68 8.85 -15.59 1.21
C MET A 68 9.99 -14.58 1.17
N GLU A 69 9.82 -13.50 0.43
CA GLU A 69 10.82 -12.45 0.30
C GLU A 69 10.21 -11.08 -0.02
N VAL A 70 11.02 -10.05 0.22
CA VAL A 70 10.70 -8.66 -0.10
C VAL A 70 11.79 -8.12 -1.01
N ASN A 71 11.41 -7.77 -2.22
CA ASN A 71 12.30 -7.32 -3.27
C ASN A 71 12.29 -5.80 -3.37
N GLY A 72 13.44 -5.17 -3.12
CA GLY A 72 13.62 -3.71 -3.22
C GLY A 72 13.60 -3.16 -4.65
N SER A 73 13.67 -4.03 -5.65
CA SER A 73 13.65 -3.71 -7.08
C SER A 73 12.84 -4.76 -7.83
N PRO A 74 11.50 -4.77 -7.70
CA PRO A 74 10.66 -5.73 -8.40
C PRO A 74 10.88 -5.65 -9.92
N ALA A 75 10.91 -6.80 -10.59
CA ALA A 75 11.19 -6.87 -12.02
C ALA A 75 10.05 -6.25 -12.84
N LEU A 76 10.27 -5.01 -13.29
CA LEU A 76 9.36 -4.32 -14.20
C LEU A 76 9.60 -4.66 -15.69
N HIS A 77 10.58 -5.50 -16.03
CA HIS A 77 10.75 -6.01 -17.40
C HIS A 77 9.51 -6.81 -17.85
N ALA A 78 8.82 -6.42 -18.92
CA ALA A 78 7.62 -7.14 -19.34
C ALA A 78 7.93 -8.34 -20.24
N VAL A 79 7.11 -9.37 -20.11
CA VAL A 79 7.21 -10.62 -20.86
C VAL A 79 6.15 -10.68 -21.97
N SER A 80 5.21 -9.72 -22.00
CA SER A 80 4.14 -9.60 -22.99
C SER A 80 3.57 -8.17 -23.06
N GLY A 81 2.99 -7.78 -24.20
CA GLY A 81 2.44 -6.43 -24.41
C GLY A 81 1.26 -6.05 -23.51
N MET A 82 0.50 -7.03 -23.00
CA MET A 82 -0.56 -6.77 -22.00
C MET A 82 0.03 -6.35 -20.65
N LEU A 83 1.15 -6.97 -20.27
CA LEU A 83 1.85 -6.67 -19.03
C LEU A 83 2.56 -5.31 -19.10
N GLU A 84 3.02 -4.89 -20.29
CA GLU A 84 3.56 -3.55 -20.54
C GLU A 84 2.54 -2.44 -20.20
N ASN A 85 1.32 -2.53 -20.73
CA ASN A 85 0.31 -1.49 -20.51
C ASN A 85 -0.09 -1.38 -19.03
N LEU A 86 -0.30 -2.52 -18.36
CA LEU A 86 -0.61 -2.54 -16.93
C LEU A 86 0.51 -1.94 -16.09
N LYS A 87 1.78 -2.22 -16.43
CA LYS A 87 2.94 -1.65 -15.76
C LYS A 87 3.06 -0.14 -15.97
N ALA A 88 2.81 0.33 -17.20
CA ALA A 88 2.80 1.76 -17.49
C ALA A 88 1.72 2.50 -16.69
N GLU A 89 0.52 1.94 -16.59
CA GLU A 89 -0.56 2.50 -15.77
C GLU A 89 -0.23 2.48 -14.27
N LEU A 90 0.33 1.37 -13.77
CA LEU A 90 0.79 1.26 -12.38
C LEU A 90 1.84 2.33 -12.06
N MET A 91 2.88 2.45 -12.90
CA MET A 91 3.96 3.42 -12.68
C MET A 91 3.45 4.86 -12.74
N LYS A 92 2.51 5.16 -13.64
CA LYS A 92 1.87 6.46 -13.69
C LYS A 92 1.16 6.78 -12.37
N GLU A 93 0.38 5.84 -11.83
CA GLU A 93 -0.34 6.06 -10.57
C GLU A 93 0.62 6.18 -9.37
N VAL A 94 1.76 5.47 -9.36
CA VAL A 94 2.83 5.67 -8.36
C VAL A 94 3.31 7.12 -8.38
N PHE A 95 3.67 7.66 -9.55
CA PHE A 95 4.16 9.04 -9.64
C PHE A 95 3.09 10.06 -9.28
N ASP A 96 1.84 9.84 -9.70
CA ASP A 96 0.71 10.70 -9.32
C ASP A 96 0.53 10.75 -7.80
N LEU A 97 0.64 9.60 -7.11
CA LEU A 97 0.57 9.52 -5.65
C LEU A 97 1.74 10.24 -4.96
N VAL A 98 2.97 10.05 -5.44
CA VAL A 98 4.17 10.70 -4.89
C VAL A 98 4.10 12.22 -5.04
N PHE A 99 3.72 12.71 -6.23
CA PHE A 99 3.58 14.15 -6.46
C PHE A 99 2.47 14.75 -5.62
N TRP A 100 1.37 14.03 -5.44
CA TRP A 100 0.31 14.47 -4.55
C TRP A 100 0.78 14.58 -3.11
N ALA A 101 1.40 13.53 -2.56
CA ALA A 101 1.90 13.50 -1.19
C ALA A 101 2.89 14.66 -0.95
N HIS A 102 3.81 14.89 -1.90
CA HIS A 102 4.74 16.01 -1.85
C HIS A 102 4.05 17.38 -1.77
N ASN A 103 2.99 17.58 -2.56
CA ASN A 103 2.25 18.84 -2.56
C ASN A 103 1.39 19.02 -1.29
N CYS A 104 0.95 17.93 -0.66
CA CYS A 104 0.20 17.96 0.59
C CYS A 104 1.05 18.30 1.82
N ASP A 105 2.35 18.01 1.79
CA ASP A 105 3.27 18.28 2.91
C ASP A 105 3.50 19.78 3.21
N GLY A 106 2.96 20.69 2.39
CA GLY A 106 2.95 22.14 2.67
C GLY A 106 4.34 22.81 2.72
N LYS A 107 5.40 22.08 2.41
CA LYS A 107 6.80 22.54 2.48
C LYS A 107 7.33 23.12 1.16
N SER A 108 6.50 23.24 0.13
CA SER A 108 6.89 23.84 -1.16
C SER A 108 6.24 25.20 -1.37
N ASP A 109 7.10 26.22 -1.50
CA ASP A 109 6.97 27.52 -2.19
C ASP A 109 5.57 28.19 -2.22
N PRO A 110 5.39 29.43 -1.70
CA PRO A 110 4.14 30.20 -1.82
C PRO A 110 3.65 30.45 -3.26
N MET A 111 4.45 30.11 -4.29
CA MET A 111 4.07 30.17 -5.69
C MET A 111 3.48 28.86 -6.26
N SER A 112 3.53 27.75 -5.52
CA SER A 112 3.03 26.45 -5.99
C SER A 112 1.51 26.38 -5.91
N ARG A 113 0.88 26.13 -7.05
CA ARG A 113 -0.58 26.03 -7.19
C ARG A 113 -1.11 25.01 -6.17
N SER A 114 -2.15 25.40 -5.45
CA SER A 114 -2.90 24.59 -4.48
C SER A 114 -2.89 23.10 -4.88
N PRO A 115 -2.52 22.18 -3.98
CA PRO A 115 -2.55 20.76 -4.28
C PRO A 115 -3.94 20.44 -4.80
N ARG A 116 -4.03 19.90 -6.03
CA ARG A 116 -5.25 19.18 -6.38
C ARG A 116 -5.33 18.04 -5.36
N PRO A 117 -6.42 17.90 -4.60
CA PRO A 117 -6.59 16.70 -3.80
C PRO A 117 -6.37 15.52 -4.75
N VAL A 118 -5.59 14.51 -4.34
CA VAL A 118 -5.69 13.17 -4.92
C VAL A 118 -7.18 12.96 -4.88
N SER A 119 -7.71 12.89 -6.08
CA SER A 119 -9.13 12.84 -6.31
C SER A 119 -9.70 11.90 -5.26
N THR A 120 -10.76 12.30 -4.60
CA THR A 120 -11.59 11.42 -3.78
C THR A 120 -12.12 10.21 -4.58
N ALA A 121 -11.72 10.07 -5.86
CA ALA A 121 -11.80 8.85 -6.64
C ALA A 121 -10.88 7.76 -6.08
N PRO A 122 -11.35 6.50 -6.04
CA PRO A 122 -10.53 5.38 -5.60
C PRO A 122 -9.30 5.26 -6.50
N LEU A 123 -8.12 5.20 -5.88
CA LEU A 123 -6.90 4.74 -6.54
C LEU A 123 -7.19 3.35 -7.16
N ARG A 124 -6.77 3.15 -8.40
CA ARG A 124 -7.06 1.91 -9.14
C ARG A 124 -6.21 0.74 -8.66
N PHE A 125 -4.93 1.01 -8.37
CA PHE A 125 -3.96 -0.02 -8.01
C PHE A 125 -3.50 0.06 -6.55
N PHE A 126 -3.70 1.20 -5.90
CA PHE A 126 -3.19 1.44 -4.54
C PHE A 126 -4.31 1.55 -3.51
N GLU A 127 -4.02 1.13 -2.29
CA GLU A 127 -4.88 1.31 -1.13
C GLU A 127 -4.00 1.76 0.04
N LEU A 128 -4.44 2.79 0.76
CA LEU A 128 -3.73 3.29 1.94
C LEU A 128 -3.97 2.34 3.12
N LEU A 129 -2.92 1.62 3.53
CA LEU A 129 -2.99 0.73 4.69
C LEU A 129 -2.57 1.42 5.99
N TYR A 130 -1.61 2.34 5.92
CA TYR A 130 -1.02 3.00 7.08
C TYR A 130 -0.78 4.49 6.82
N ASP A 131 -1.15 5.34 7.78
CA ASP A 131 -1.00 6.80 7.71
C ASP A 131 -0.38 7.33 9.02
N GLU A 132 0.87 7.79 8.93
CA GLU A 132 1.60 8.38 10.06
C GLU A 132 1.04 9.73 10.49
N SER A 133 0.42 10.49 9.59
CA SER A 133 -0.10 11.82 9.89
C SER A 133 -1.30 11.74 10.84
N GLY A 134 -2.16 10.72 10.65
CA GLY A 134 -3.29 10.44 11.53
C GLY A 134 -2.85 10.02 12.95
N GLU A 135 -1.74 9.32 13.07
CA GLU A 135 -1.18 8.89 14.35
C GLU A 135 -0.63 10.08 15.15
N GLN A 136 0.14 10.94 14.48
CA GLN A 136 0.68 12.17 15.07
C GLN A 136 -0.44 13.12 15.51
N ALA A 137 -1.51 13.25 14.72
CA ALA A 137 -2.67 14.06 15.08
C ALA A 137 -3.41 13.51 16.31
N ARG A 138 -3.59 12.19 16.42
CA ARG A 138 -4.21 11.55 17.59
C ARG A 138 -3.32 11.66 18.83
N ALA A 139 -2.01 11.46 18.69
CA ALA A 139 -1.05 11.60 19.77
C ALA A 139 -1.01 13.05 20.29
N ALA A 140 -1.00 14.04 19.39
CA ALA A 140 -1.07 15.45 19.75
C ALA A 140 -2.39 15.80 20.46
N ALA A 141 -3.52 15.28 19.99
CA ALA A 141 -4.82 15.49 20.62
C ALA A 141 -4.90 14.85 22.02
N ALA A 142 -4.34 13.64 22.19
CA ALA A 142 -4.27 12.95 23.48
C ALA A 142 -3.36 13.69 24.47
N ALA A 143 -2.20 14.18 24.02
CA ALA A 143 -1.29 14.99 24.84
C ALA A 143 -1.94 16.31 25.28
N ALA A 144 -2.66 16.99 24.39
CA ALA A 144 -3.40 18.21 24.71
C ALA A 144 -4.53 17.95 25.73
N ALA A 145 -5.26 16.83 25.60
CA ALA A 145 -6.29 16.44 26.56
C ALA A 145 -5.73 16.09 27.94
N ALA A 146 -4.58 15.41 28.00
CA ALA A 146 -3.90 15.10 29.27
C ALA A 146 -3.37 16.37 29.98
N ALA A 147 -2.86 17.34 29.22
CA ALA A 147 -2.43 18.63 29.76
C ALA A 147 -3.61 19.45 30.32
N ALA A 148 -4.78 19.41 29.67
CA ALA A 148 -5.98 20.09 30.15
C ALA A 148 -6.63 19.42 31.39
N ALA A 149 -6.40 18.12 31.60
CA ALA A 149 -6.92 17.39 32.77
C ALA A 149 -6.03 17.51 34.03
N SER A 150 -4.82 18.08 33.89
CA SER A 150 -3.85 18.28 34.96
C SER A 150 -3.76 19.75 35.44
N SER A 151 -4.62 20.61 34.92
CA SER A 151 -4.80 22.03 35.26
C SER A 151 -6.17 22.28 35.88
#